data_AF-A0A357MS44-F1
#
_entry.id   AF-A0A357MS44-F1
#
_cell.length_a   1.000
_cell.length_b   1.000
_cell.length_c   1.000
_cell.angle_alpha   90.00
_cell.angle_beta   90.00
_cell.angle_gamma   90.00
#
_symmetry.space_group_name_H-M   'P 1'
#
loop_
_entity.id
_entity.type
_entity.pdbx_description
1 polymer ?
#
loop_
_entity_poly.entity_id
_entity_poly.type
_entity_poly.pdbx_seq_one_letter_code
_entity_poly.pdbx_strand_id
1 'polypeptide(L)'
;RDLPAIARQADIVIAATGAAEMVKGDWIKQGAIVIDVGINRLPNGELVGDVDFEQAKEVAGWITPVPGGVGPMTVATLMENTLYAATVLHSLV
;
A
#
# COMPACT_ATOMS: atom_id res chain seq x y z
N ARG A 1 -13.06 -17.54 -2.89
CA ARG A 1 -12.77 -17.19 -1.47
C ARG A 1 -13.39 -15.83 -1.21
N ASP A 2 -13.97 -15.62 -0.04
CA ASP A 2 -14.56 -14.32 0.35
C ASP A 2 -13.47 -13.41 0.91
N LEU A 3 -12.85 -12.62 0.03
CA LEU A 3 -11.83 -11.63 0.40
C LEU A 3 -12.39 -10.52 1.31
N PRO A 4 -13.59 -9.93 1.05
CA PRO A 4 -14.16 -8.95 1.96
C PRO A 4 -14.29 -9.45 3.40
N ALA A 5 -14.77 -10.68 3.61
CA ALA A 5 -14.94 -11.22 4.95
C ALA A 5 -13.60 -11.41 5.69
N ILE A 6 -12.53 -11.74 4.98
CA ILE A 6 -11.18 -11.89 5.56
C ILE A 6 -10.58 -10.52 5.87
N ALA A 7 -10.64 -9.59 4.92
CA ALA A 7 -10.11 -8.23 5.10
C ALA A 7 -10.77 -7.52 6.29
N ARG A 8 -12.07 -7.74 6.52
CA ARG A 8 -12.83 -7.12 7.62
C ARG A 8 -12.42 -7.62 9.02
N GLN A 9 -11.66 -8.71 9.10
CA GLN A 9 -11.10 -9.21 10.35
C GLN A 9 -9.70 -8.67 10.64
N ALA A 10 -9.03 -8.09 9.64
CA ALA A 10 -7.64 -7.69 9.74
C ALA A 10 -7.49 -6.33 10.43
N ASP A 11 -6.54 -6.23 11.36
CA ASP A 11 -6.08 -4.95 11.91
C ASP A 11 -5.17 -4.19 10.93
N ILE A 12 -4.53 -4.92 10.01
CA ILE A 12 -3.67 -4.39 8.95
C ILE A 12 -4.05 -5.04 7.62
N VAL A 13 -4.39 -4.22 6.63
CA VAL A 13 -4.69 -4.64 5.25
C VAL A 13 -3.59 -4.13 4.34
N ILE A 14 -2.93 -5.04 3.61
CA ILE A 14 -1.96 -4.70 2.57
C ILE A 14 -2.60 -5.05 1.22
N ALA A 15 -2.95 -4.02 0.43
CA ALA A 15 -3.53 -4.19 -0.89
C ALA A 15 -2.44 -4.12 -1.96
N ALA A 16 -2.25 -5.23 -2.69
CA ALA A 16 -1.24 -5.38 -3.75
C ALA A 16 -1.77 -6.28 -4.89
N THR A 17 -3.00 -6.00 -5.30
CA THR A 17 -3.76 -6.72 -6.33
C THR A 17 -3.47 -6.25 -7.75
N GLY A 18 -3.02 -4.99 -7.93
CA GLY A 18 -2.84 -4.38 -9.26
C GLY A 18 -4.17 -4.14 -9.99
N ALA A 19 -5.24 -3.89 -9.22
CA ALA A 19 -6.58 -3.66 -9.72
C ALA A 19 -7.14 -2.40 -9.06
N ALA A 20 -7.36 -1.36 -9.88
CA ALA A 20 -7.82 -0.05 -9.43
C ALA A 20 -9.06 -0.15 -8.54
N GLU A 21 -8.95 0.39 -7.32
CA GLU A 21 -10.06 0.56 -6.37
C GLU A 21 -10.86 -0.72 -6.07
N MET A 22 -10.24 -1.91 -6.21
CA MET A 22 -10.87 -3.19 -5.93
C MET A 22 -11.28 -3.33 -4.45
N VAL A 23 -10.43 -2.88 -3.52
CA VAL A 23 -10.69 -2.96 -2.09
C VAL A 23 -11.58 -1.79 -1.69
N LYS A 24 -12.79 -2.09 -1.21
CA LYS A 24 -13.79 -1.08 -0.83
C LYS A 24 -13.74 -0.77 0.67
N GLY A 25 -14.24 0.41 1.04
CA GLY A 25 -14.26 0.88 2.43
C GLY A 25 -14.95 -0.09 3.39
N ASP A 26 -16.02 -0.75 2.94
CA ASP A 26 -16.77 -1.73 3.73
C ASP A 26 -16.00 -3.04 3.96
N TRP A 27 -14.90 -3.29 3.25
CA TRP A 27 -14.00 -4.44 3.49
C TRP A 27 -13.07 -4.20 4.68
N ILE A 28 -12.90 -2.94 5.10
CA ILE A 28 -11.93 -2.53 6.10
C ILE A 28 -12.57 -2.55 7.49
N LYS A 29 -11.85 -3.11 8.47
CA LYS A 29 -12.24 -3.04 9.88
C LYS A 29 -12.09 -1.60 10.39
N GLN A 30 -13.06 -1.10 11.16
CA GLN A 30 -12.97 0.23 11.78
C GLN A 30 -11.64 0.40 12.53
N GLY A 31 -10.90 1.46 12.19
CA GLY A 31 -9.61 1.78 12.81
C GLY A 31 -8.41 0.97 12.31
N ALA A 32 -8.59 0.07 11.34
CA ALA A 32 -7.48 -0.69 10.78
C ALA A 32 -6.48 0.18 10.01
N ILE A 33 -5.26 -0.32 9.88
CA ILE A 33 -4.21 0.28 9.06
C ILE A 33 -4.31 -0.27 7.65
N VAL A 34 -4.33 0.62 6.66
CA VAL A 34 -4.40 0.26 5.25
C VAL A 34 -3.11 0.70 4.55
N ILE A 35 -2.41 -0.27 3.96
CA ILE A 35 -1.22 -0.06 3.14
C ILE A 35 -1.60 -0.40 1.70
N ASP A 36 -1.75 0.63 0.89
CA ASP A 36 -2.04 0.53 -0.53
C ASP A 36 -0.74 0.57 -1.34
N VAL A 37 -0.37 -0.60 -1.87
CA VAL A 37 0.83 -0.80 -2.68
C VAL A 37 0.53 -0.57 -4.17
N GLY A 38 -0.73 -0.65 -4.55
CA GLY A 38 -1.19 -0.55 -5.93
C GLY A 38 -0.83 0.79 -6.57
N ILE A 39 -0.42 0.74 -7.84
CA ILE A 39 -0.29 1.93 -8.68
C ILE A 39 -0.96 1.61 -10.00
N ASN A 40 -2.17 2.13 -10.18
CA ASN A 40 -3.01 1.92 -11.35
C ASN A 40 -3.19 3.25 -12.07
N ARG A 41 -3.01 3.26 -13.40
CA ARG A 41 -3.25 4.45 -14.22
C ARG A 41 -4.63 4.37 -14.85
N LEU A 42 -5.48 5.33 -14.52
CA LEU A 42 -6.81 5.45 -15.12
C LEU A 42 -6.73 6.04 -16.54
N PRO A 43 -7.80 5.90 -17.37
CA PRO A 43 -7.83 6.47 -18.73
C PRO A 43 -7.66 7.99 -18.78
N ASN A 44 -8.04 8.71 -17.72
CA ASN A 44 -7.83 10.15 -17.58
C ASN A 44 -6.38 10.54 -17.22
N GLY A 45 -5.49 9.55 -17.03
CA GLY A 45 -4.07 9.73 -16.69
C GLY A 45 -3.78 9.79 -15.19
N GLU A 46 -4.80 9.83 -14.34
CA GLU A 46 -4.69 9.84 -12.89
C GLU A 46 -4.11 8.52 -12.37
N LEU A 47 -3.41 8.61 -11.23
CA LEU A 47 -2.86 7.46 -10.54
C LEU A 47 -3.70 7.19 -9.30
N VAL A 48 -4.23 5.98 -9.21
CA VAL A 48 -5.01 5.49 -8.06
C VAL A 48 -4.42 4.20 -7.55
N GLY A 49 -4.73 3.86 -6.30
CA GLY A 49 -4.30 2.63 -5.68
C GLY A 49 -5.22 1.44 -5.98
N ASP A 50 -5.00 0.35 -5.25
CA ASP A 50 -5.91 -0.80 -5.25
C ASP A 50 -7.09 -0.61 -4.31
N VAL A 51 -7.01 0.38 -3.41
CA VAL A 51 -8.04 0.72 -2.45
C VAL A 51 -8.82 1.94 -2.95
N ASP A 52 -10.14 1.89 -2.79
CA ASP A 52 -11.01 3.06 -2.93
C ASP A 52 -10.73 4.04 -1.77
N PHE A 53 -9.80 4.96 -2.00
CA PHE A 53 -9.23 5.83 -0.96
C PHE A 53 -10.29 6.68 -0.26
N GLU A 54 -11.25 7.22 -1.02
CA GLU A 54 -12.28 8.12 -0.50
C GLU A 54 -13.23 7.41 0.46
N GLN A 55 -13.58 6.15 0.21
CA GLN A 55 -14.39 5.37 1.14
C GLN A 55 -13.54 4.82 2.29
N ALA A 56 -12.32 4.38 2.01
CA ALA A 56 -11.46 3.75 3.00
C ALA A 56 -10.98 4.72 4.09
N LYS A 57 -10.72 6.00 3.75
CA LYS A 57 -10.26 7.00 4.73
C LYS A 57 -11.28 7.31 5.83
N GLU A 58 -12.57 7.06 5.60
CA GLU A 58 -13.62 7.28 6.59
C GLU A 58 -13.68 6.16 7.64
N VAL A 59 -13.11 4.99 7.34
CA VAL A 59 -13.17 3.78 8.17
C VAL A 59 -11.81 3.44 8.78
N ALA A 60 -10.74 3.57 7.99
CA ALA A 60 -9.38 3.24 8.39
C ALA A 60 -8.86 4.21 9.46
N GLY A 61 -8.06 3.69 10.40
CA GLY A 61 -7.35 4.54 11.35
C GLY A 61 -6.14 5.23 10.71
N TRP A 62 -5.51 4.55 9.75
CA TRP A 62 -4.40 5.05 8.94
C TRP A 62 -4.50 4.49 7.54
N ILE A 63 -4.18 5.28 6.52
CA ILE A 63 -4.17 4.85 5.13
C ILE A 63 -3.05 5.55 4.35
N THR A 64 -2.34 4.81 3.50
CA THR A 64 -1.33 5.39 2.60
C THR A 64 -1.99 6.01 1.36
N PRO A 65 -1.58 7.22 0.94
CA PRO A 65 -2.09 7.81 -0.30
C PRO A 65 -1.45 7.16 -1.54
N VAL A 66 -2.16 7.21 -2.66
CA VAL A 66 -1.60 6.92 -3.98
C VAL A 66 -1.90 8.10 -4.91
N PRO A 67 -0.89 8.74 -5.51
CA PRO A 67 0.56 8.51 -5.34
C PRO A 67 1.09 9.06 -3.99
N GLY A 68 2.35 8.75 -3.67
CA GLY A 68 3.07 9.35 -2.55
C GLY A 68 3.15 8.52 -1.27
N GLY A 69 2.51 7.35 -1.22
CA GLY A 69 2.60 6.40 -0.11
C GLY A 69 3.75 5.40 -0.26
N VAL A 70 3.43 4.18 -0.72
CA VAL A 70 4.38 3.05 -0.74
C VAL A 70 5.48 3.20 -1.81
N GLY A 71 5.17 3.81 -2.95
CA GLY A 71 6.11 3.95 -4.08
C GLY A 71 7.47 4.58 -3.70
N PRO A 72 7.51 5.76 -3.05
CA PRO A 72 8.75 6.37 -2.57
C PRO A 72 9.57 5.49 -1.61
N MET A 73 8.89 4.69 -0.76
CA MET A 73 9.57 3.79 0.16
C MET A 73 10.33 2.68 -0.57
N THR A 74 9.80 2.17 -1.69
CA THR A 74 10.52 1.17 -2.50
C THR A 74 11.87 1.69 -3.00
N VAL A 75 11.94 2.95 -3.43
CA VAL A 75 13.21 3.57 -3.86
C VAL A 75 14.14 3.78 -2.67
N ALA A 76 13.63 4.31 -1.56
CA ALA A 76 14.42 4.51 -0.35
C ALA A 76 15.03 3.21 0.17
N THR A 77 14.25 2.13 0.23
CA THR A 77 14.72 0.80 0.65
C THR A 77 15.76 0.22 -0.31
N LEU A 78 15.67 0.48 -1.62
CA LEU A 78 16.73 0.08 -2.54
C LEU A 78 18.06 0.80 -2.23
N MET A 79 18.02 2.09 -1.91
CA MET A 79 19.22 2.84 -1.53
C MET A 79 19.80 2.33 -0.21
N GLU A 80 18.95 2.08 0.78
CA GLU A 80 19.34 1.47 2.06
C GLU A 80 19.99 0.10 1.86
N ASN A 81 19.37 -0.78 1.06
CA ASN A 81 19.93 -2.09 0.74
C ASN A 81 21.29 -1.99 0.03
N THR A 82 21.47 -0.99 -0.83
CA THR A 82 22.74 -0.74 -1.51
C THR A 82 23.82 -0.33 -0.53
N LEU A 83 23.50 0.58 0.40
CA LEU A 83 24.41 1.01 1.46
C LEU A 83 24.77 -0.16 2.39
N TYR A 84 23.77 -0.98 2.76
CA TYR A 84 23.98 -2.17 3.58
C TYR A 84 24.91 -3.17 2.88
N ALA A 85 24.71 -3.44 1.59
CA ALA A 85 25.60 -4.31 0.83
C ALA A 85 27.04 -3.78 0.80
N ALA A 86 27.23 -2.47 0.59
CA ALA A 86 28.54 -1.84 0.54
C ALA A 86 29.29 -1.87 1.89
N THR A 87 28.57 -1.59 2.99
CA THR A 87 29.17 -1.39 4.31
C THR A 87 29.26 -2.66 5.14
N VAL A 88 28.31 -3.59 4.99
CA VAL A 88 28.21 -4.81 5.81
C VAL A 88 28.64 -6.06 5.06
N LEU A 89 28.26 -6.19 3.78
CA LEU A 89 28.52 -7.44 3.03
C LEU A 89 29.84 -7.42 2.27
N HIS A 90 30.20 -6.27 1.68
CA HIS A 90 31.41 -6.13 0.85
C HIS A 90 32.56 -5.41 1.54
N SER A 91 32.37 -4.99 2.79
CA SER A 91 33.39 -4.35 3.63
C SER A 91 34.19 -3.31 2.86
N LEU A 92 33.59 -2.16 2.56
CA LEU A 92 34.36 -0.93 2.34
C LEU A 92 34.89 -0.38 3.69
N VAL A 93 35.51 -1.26 4.48
CA VAL A 93 36.40 -1.01 5.63
C VAL A 93 37.32 -2.22 5.77
#